data_AF-A0AAN5Z4Q9-F1
#
_entry.id   AF-A0AAN5Z4Q9-F1
#
_cell.length_a   1.000
_cell.length_b   1.000
_cell.length_c   1.000
_cell.angle_alpha   90.00
_cell.angle_beta   90.00
_cell.angle_gamma   90.00
#
_symmetry.space_group_name_H-M   'P 1'
#
loop_
_entity.id
_entity.type
_entity.pdbx_description
1 polymer ?
#
loop_
_entity_poly.entity_id
_entity_poly.type
_entity_poly.pdbx_seq_one_letter_code
_entity_poly.pdbx_strand_id
1 'polypeptide(L)'
;MPSLSKIATVAAGALSIVDAKACPPLGAVFPPPQAPGESPLVQKAAAALKTGLDAKISSQFNNSGLAISVKSIHEKESLFDYYFTPPNPGEGSDKVNEDTVFRIASGSKLITALAARVNDKIDLQASVLKYLPELNKTAGDDDIMSLKWEDITVGSLASHLSGVGVDMAQDLAIVGSKPWAPFGLPEIPKGKGPDCSGLPGTVPCTRDDLLAQVNLRPPVYAPFTNPVYSNVGHALLGLVLEAVEDMPFEDIVKRDVFDVVGMKSTYVDKTPPTKDLFIPEKEPTWNSTLAVFDSAGGMFSSVSDMLLLAEGILNNEFLSPAETRKWMKPEANTASWGYQVGGPWEILRSDNITSDGRLIDIYTKSGDLGLYHSQTVLIPDYDIVISIMSGGLEASANPYVTATILSAVVQNLLPAIEKVGRDEAKDSFAGTYEDKETNSTITFTQDSGPGFKIKSWKMRGFDVLNNIGNYNFNALESGASTKTPYVDARMYPSNLAKKGETAWRAVFDKTDSETDAAFEKDLFFKDGTCQTWFQQDRMVYNYLPLDLFVFVEGEDGVSEAVKSPAFNITLTKVRQPAEKKATGEGSTNAAVERERFGVAGFAVFMMVAMMNLF
;
A
#
# COMPACT_ATOMS: atom_id res chain seq x y z
N MET A 1 21.03 23.32 -5.91
CA MET A 1 19.87 22.61 -5.33
C MET A 1 18.90 23.63 -4.73
N PRO A 2 17.76 23.90 -5.38
CA PRO A 2 16.57 24.39 -4.71
C PRO A 2 15.63 23.20 -4.39
N SER A 3 15.07 23.23 -3.18
CA SER A 3 14.15 22.27 -2.58
C SER A 3 13.01 21.79 -3.49
N LEU A 4 12.74 20.48 -3.49
CA LEU A 4 11.60 19.78 -4.12
C LEU A 4 10.21 20.20 -3.59
N SER A 5 10.09 21.23 -2.76
CA SER A 5 8.88 21.59 -2.02
C SER A 5 8.00 22.69 -2.65
N LYS A 6 8.18 23.07 -3.93
CA LYS A 6 7.49 24.25 -4.51
C LYS A 6 6.77 24.03 -5.84
N ILE A 7 6.19 22.86 -6.09
CA ILE A 7 5.21 22.70 -7.18
C ILE A 7 3.98 21.99 -6.63
N ALA A 8 3.18 22.73 -5.85
CA ALA A 8 1.79 22.44 -5.56
C ALA A 8 1.12 23.76 -5.14
N THR A 9 0.78 24.60 -6.11
CA THR A 9 -0.10 25.76 -5.86
C THR A 9 -1.36 25.60 -6.69
N VAL A 10 -2.18 24.63 -6.28
CA VAL A 10 -3.61 24.63 -6.59
C VAL A 10 -4.31 24.98 -5.29
N ALA A 11 -4.97 26.15 -5.30
CA ALA A 11 -5.80 26.76 -4.27
C ALA A 11 -5.97 25.96 -2.96
N ALA A 12 -5.20 26.34 -1.93
CA ALA A 12 -5.56 26.08 -0.55
C ALA A 12 -6.82 26.88 -0.21
N GLY A 13 -7.99 26.30 -0.52
CA GLY A 13 -9.25 26.72 0.08
C GLY A 13 -9.18 26.50 1.59
N ALA A 14 -9.68 27.47 2.35
CA ALA A 14 -9.67 27.54 3.81
C ALA A 14 -9.65 26.16 4.50
N LEU A 15 -8.52 25.85 5.16
CA LEU A 15 -8.47 24.83 6.19
C LEU A 15 -9.51 25.20 7.24
N SER A 16 -10.64 24.51 7.13
CA SER A 16 -11.73 24.57 8.08
C SER A 16 -11.22 23.95 9.37
N ILE A 17 -11.75 24.43 10.50
CA ILE A 17 -11.51 23.91 11.84
C ILE A 17 -11.59 22.38 11.76
N VAL A 18 -10.46 21.72 12.02
CA VAL A 18 -10.36 20.26 12.00
C VAL A 18 -11.21 19.78 13.16
N ASP A 19 -12.43 19.29 12.86
CA ASP A 19 -13.16 18.36 13.72
C ASP A 19 -12.18 17.29 14.21
N ALA A 20 -12.39 16.76 15.43
CA ALA A 20 -11.55 15.72 16.02
C ALA A 20 -11.03 14.75 14.96
N LYS A 21 -9.70 14.53 14.90
CA LYS A 21 -9.10 13.63 13.92
C LYS A 21 -9.67 12.25 14.17
N ALA A 22 -10.73 11.91 13.45
CA ALA A 22 -11.41 10.63 13.60
C ALA A 22 -10.38 9.50 13.44
N CYS A 23 -10.49 8.49 14.29
CA CYS A 23 -9.62 7.32 14.29
C CYS A 23 -10.34 6.15 13.59
N PRO A 24 -10.33 6.03 12.25
CA PRO A 24 -10.91 4.87 11.59
C PRO A 24 -10.07 3.62 11.87
N PRO A 25 -10.66 2.41 11.75
CA PRO A 25 -9.86 1.20 11.57
C PRO A 25 -8.91 1.38 10.38
N LEU A 26 -7.70 0.83 10.47
CA LEU A 26 -6.73 0.88 9.37
C LEU A 26 -7.28 0.13 8.15
N GLY A 27 -7.30 0.82 7.00
CA GLY A 27 -7.74 0.30 5.71
C GLY A 27 -8.89 1.11 5.11
N ALA A 28 -9.58 0.49 4.14
CA ALA A 28 -10.71 1.08 3.43
C ALA A 28 -11.81 1.61 4.38
N VAL A 29 -12.12 2.90 4.26
CA VAL A 29 -13.21 3.56 5.02
C VAL A 29 -14.52 3.64 4.25
N PHE A 30 -14.47 3.37 2.94
CA PHE A 30 -15.58 3.18 2.00
C PHE A 30 -15.22 2.03 1.04
N PRO A 31 -16.20 1.43 0.35
CA PRO A 31 -15.90 0.52 -0.75
C PRO A 31 -15.01 1.17 -1.82
N PRO A 32 -14.14 0.40 -2.48
CA PRO A 32 -13.30 0.92 -3.56
C PRO A 32 -14.17 1.40 -4.74
N PRO A 33 -13.74 2.47 -5.44
CA PRO A 33 -14.50 3.01 -6.57
C PRO A 33 -14.54 2.01 -7.72
N GLN A 34 -15.72 1.80 -8.32
CA GLN A 34 -15.92 0.74 -9.33
C GLN A 34 -15.60 1.18 -10.76
N ALA A 35 -15.73 2.48 -11.08
CA ALA A 35 -15.40 3.01 -12.40
C ALA A 35 -14.69 4.38 -12.32
N PRO A 36 -13.56 4.51 -11.59
CA PRO A 36 -12.86 5.78 -11.44
C PRO A 36 -12.39 6.39 -12.77
N GLY A 37 -12.10 5.59 -13.79
CA GLY A 37 -11.65 6.07 -15.12
C GLY A 37 -12.72 6.87 -15.89
N GLU A 38 -14.01 6.62 -15.63
CA GLU A 38 -15.12 7.37 -16.25
C GLU A 38 -15.30 8.77 -15.65
N SER A 39 -14.70 9.04 -14.49
CA SER A 39 -14.87 10.30 -13.77
C SER A 39 -14.08 11.45 -14.41
N PRO A 40 -14.72 12.58 -14.72
CA PRO A 40 -14.04 13.79 -15.16
C PRO A 40 -12.99 14.32 -14.15
N LEU A 41 -13.15 13.99 -12.86
CA LEU A 41 -12.19 14.38 -11.82
C LEU A 41 -10.86 13.62 -11.98
N VAL A 42 -10.93 12.31 -12.18
CA VAL A 42 -9.76 11.45 -12.36
C VAL A 42 -9.09 11.76 -13.69
N GLN A 43 -9.86 11.94 -14.77
CA GLN A 43 -9.33 12.34 -16.08
C GLN A 43 -8.60 13.69 -16.03
N LYS A 44 -9.14 14.67 -15.30
CA LYS A 44 -8.49 15.97 -15.10
C LYS A 44 -7.20 15.83 -14.27
N ALA A 45 -7.20 15.02 -13.22
CA ALA A 45 -6.02 14.73 -12.41
C ALA A 45 -4.91 14.04 -13.23
N ALA A 46 -5.28 13.06 -14.05
CA ALA A 46 -4.40 12.38 -15.00
C ALA A 46 -3.77 13.37 -16.01
N ALA A 47 -4.57 14.27 -16.58
CA ALA A 47 -4.05 15.30 -17.50
C ALA A 47 -3.09 16.29 -16.80
N ALA A 48 -3.37 16.66 -15.55
CA ALA A 48 -2.49 17.52 -14.75
C ALA A 48 -1.16 16.82 -14.43
N LEU A 49 -1.22 15.54 -14.02
CA LEU A 49 -0.04 14.72 -13.79
C LEU A 49 0.81 14.60 -15.05
N LYS A 50 0.20 14.29 -16.20
CA LYS A 50 0.88 14.23 -17.50
C LYS A 50 1.61 15.54 -17.80
N THR A 51 0.93 16.67 -17.63
CA THR A 51 1.52 17.99 -17.88
C THR A 51 2.72 18.26 -16.98
N GLY A 52 2.63 17.88 -15.70
CA GLY A 52 3.74 18.02 -14.74
C GLY A 52 4.93 17.12 -15.09
N LEU A 53 4.66 15.88 -15.50
CA LEU A 53 5.68 14.93 -15.97
C LEU A 53 6.35 15.44 -17.25
N ASP A 54 5.58 15.88 -18.26
CA ASP A 54 6.12 16.43 -19.51
C ASP A 54 7.05 17.61 -19.27
N ALA A 55 6.66 18.55 -18.39
CA ALA A 55 7.47 19.72 -18.06
C ALA A 55 8.82 19.33 -17.42
N LYS A 56 8.81 18.31 -16.56
CA LYS A 56 10.00 17.88 -15.82
C LYS A 56 10.89 16.96 -16.65
N ILE A 57 10.31 15.93 -17.27
CA ILE A 57 11.04 14.84 -17.92
C ILE A 57 11.60 15.30 -19.26
N SER A 58 10.80 15.96 -20.11
CA SER A 58 11.24 16.36 -21.45
C SER A 58 12.44 17.32 -21.43
N SER A 59 12.65 18.03 -20.32
CA SER A 59 13.79 18.93 -20.15
C SER A 59 14.99 18.30 -19.44
N GLN A 60 14.80 17.16 -18.77
CA GLN A 60 15.82 16.52 -17.93
C GLN A 60 16.35 15.22 -18.51
N PHE A 61 15.55 14.48 -19.29
CA PHE A 61 15.89 13.14 -19.76
C PHE A 61 16.29 13.21 -21.23
N ASN A 62 17.60 13.23 -21.49
CA ASN A 62 18.13 13.14 -22.85
C ASN A 62 18.46 11.71 -23.27
N ASN A 63 18.76 10.84 -22.30
CA ASN A 63 19.12 9.42 -22.51
C ASN A 63 18.31 8.47 -21.62
N SER A 64 17.45 9.02 -20.74
CA SER A 64 16.67 8.24 -19.80
C SER A 64 15.25 7.98 -20.28
N GLY A 65 14.80 6.73 -20.22
CA GLY A 65 13.45 6.29 -20.53
C GLY A 65 12.57 6.20 -19.28
N LEU A 66 11.26 6.31 -19.47
CA LEU A 66 10.28 6.12 -18.40
C LEU A 66 9.01 5.47 -18.93
N ALA A 67 8.48 4.51 -18.20
CA ALA A 67 7.16 3.93 -18.37
C ALA A 67 6.42 3.94 -17.02
N ILE A 68 5.18 4.41 -17.02
CA ILE A 68 4.28 4.40 -15.86
C ILE A 68 2.92 3.92 -16.35
N SER A 69 2.31 2.99 -15.62
CA SER A 69 0.91 2.62 -15.82
C SER A 69 0.20 2.50 -14.46
N VAL A 70 -1.02 3.03 -14.37
CA VAL A 70 -1.89 3.03 -13.18
C VAL A 70 -3.24 2.47 -13.59
N LYS A 71 -3.78 1.54 -12.81
CA LYS A 71 -5.03 0.85 -13.14
C LYS A 71 -5.87 0.57 -11.89
N SER A 72 -7.20 0.65 -12.04
CA SER A 72 -8.13 0.06 -11.08
C SER A 72 -8.39 -1.37 -11.48
N ILE A 73 -8.39 -2.32 -10.53
CA ILE A 73 -8.65 -3.74 -10.85
C ILE A 73 -10.10 -4.00 -11.31
N HIS A 74 -10.98 -3.00 -11.19
CA HIS A 74 -12.37 -3.06 -11.64
C HIS A 74 -12.55 -2.64 -13.10
N GLU A 75 -11.53 -2.05 -13.73
CA GLU A 75 -11.58 -1.53 -15.09
C GLU A 75 -10.59 -2.25 -16.00
N LYS A 76 -10.94 -2.41 -17.28
CA LYS A 76 -10.03 -3.01 -18.26
C LYS A 76 -8.94 -2.05 -18.70
N GLU A 77 -9.30 -0.78 -18.86
CA GLU A 77 -8.40 0.28 -19.31
C GLU A 77 -7.63 0.89 -18.13
N SER A 78 -6.44 1.40 -18.39
CA SER A 78 -5.65 2.12 -17.40
C SER A 78 -6.29 3.47 -17.04
N LEU A 79 -6.12 3.88 -15.79
CA LEU A 79 -6.45 5.24 -15.32
C LEU A 79 -5.43 6.27 -15.82
N PHE A 80 -4.18 5.84 -15.98
CA PHE A 80 -3.09 6.69 -16.41
C PHE A 80 -1.95 5.88 -17.00
N ASP A 81 -1.56 6.20 -18.23
CA ASP A 81 -0.36 5.68 -18.88
C ASP A 81 0.56 6.84 -19.30
N TYR A 82 1.85 6.68 -19.04
CA TYR A 82 2.88 7.64 -19.42
C TYR A 82 4.14 6.93 -19.87
N TYR A 83 4.47 7.10 -21.15
CA TYR A 83 5.66 6.53 -21.76
C TYR A 83 6.50 7.65 -22.37
N PHE A 84 7.77 7.70 -21.98
CA PHE A 84 8.73 8.67 -22.47
C PHE A 84 9.92 7.96 -23.11
N THR A 85 10.11 8.23 -24.40
CA THR A 85 11.31 7.83 -25.14
C THR A 85 12.26 9.02 -25.20
N PRO A 86 13.50 8.88 -24.71
CA PRO A 86 14.47 9.97 -24.77
C PRO A 86 14.87 10.28 -26.22
N PRO A 87 15.34 11.50 -26.53
CA PRO A 87 15.86 11.85 -27.85
C PRO A 87 17.04 10.99 -28.31
N ASN A 88 17.84 10.48 -27.37
CA ASN A 88 18.95 9.57 -27.64
C ASN A 88 18.67 8.22 -26.95
N PRO A 89 17.77 7.38 -27.50
CA PRO A 89 17.60 6.03 -27.00
C PRO A 89 18.88 5.23 -27.28
N GLY A 90 19.31 4.39 -26.34
CA GLY A 90 20.47 3.51 -26.53
C GLY A 90 20.19 2.37 -27.52
N GLU A 91 20.93 1.25 -27.43
CA GLU A 91 20.90 0.16 -28.43
C GLU A 91 19.67 -0.79 -28.32
N GLY A 92 18.54 -0.32 -27.80
CA GLY A 92 17.33 -1.11 -27.52
C GLY A 92 16.10 -0.74 -28.37
N SER A 93 14.92 -0.81 -27.77
CA SER A 93 13.64 -0.41 -28.35
C SER A 93 13.68 1.05 -28.83
N ASP A 94 13.20 1.28 -30.06
CA ASP A 94 13.08 2.61 -30.67
C ASP A 94 12.02 3.49 -29.99
N LYS A 95 11.10 2.88 -29.23
CA LYS A 95 10.01 3.58 -28.55
C LYS A 95 9.62 2.87 -27.27
N VAL A 96 9.68 3.60 -26.16
CA VAL A 96 9.13 3.16 -24.87
C VAL A 96 7.59 3.16 -24.96
N ASN A 97 7.00 2.04 -24.56
CA ASN A 97 5.57 1.76 -24.52
C ASN A 97 5.25 0.79 -23.36
N GLU A 98 4.00 0.35 -23.26
CA GLU A 98 3.48 -0.54 -22.22
C GLU A 98 4.22 -1.88 -22.11
N ASP A 99 4.69 -2.41 -23.24
CA ASP A 99 5.34 -3.73 -23.35
C ASP A 99 6.86 -3.63 -23.42
N THR A 100 7.41 -2.42 -23.35
CA THR A 100 8.86 -2.23 -23.33
C THR A 100 9.43 -2.84 -22.06
N VAL A 101 10.40 -3.72 -22.23
CA VAL A 101 10.98 -4.50 -21.16
C VAL A 101 12.14 -3.74 -20.52
N PHE A 102 12.15 -3.69 -19.20
CA PHE A 102 13.23 -3.16 -18.37
C PHE A 102 13.75 -4.27 -17.46
N ARG A 103 14.97 -4.11 -16.92
CA ARG A 103 15.33 -4.88 -15.72
C ARG A 103 14.48 -4.41 -14.56
N ILE A 104 13.83 -5.35 -13.88
CA ILE A 104 13.09 -5.05 -12.65
C ILE A 104 13.95 -5.21 -11.41
N ALA A 105 15.16 -5.76 -11.56
CA ALA A 105 16.12 -5.87 -10.47
C ALA A 105 15.46 -6.48 -9.24
N SER A 106 15.53 -5.83 -8.08
CA SER A 106 14.93 -6.32 -6.83
C SER A 106 13.40 -6.42 -6.83
N GLY A 107 12.70 -5.94 -7.86
CA GLY A 107 11.32 -6.31 -8.13
C GLY A 107 11.13 -7.83 -8.30
N SER A 108 12.17 -8.55 -8.73
CA SER A 108 12.21 -10.03 -8.81
C SER A 108 11.84 -10.71 -7.49
N LYS A 109 12.16 -10.08 -6.35
CA LYS A 109 11.88 -10.63 -5.02
C LYS A 109 10.40 -10.84 -4.76
N LEU A 110 9.55 -9.94 -5.29
CA LEU A 110 8.10 -10.08 -5.18
C LEU A 110 7.62 -11.38 -5.84
N ILE A 111 8.13 -11.67 -7.04
CA ILE A 111 7.82 -12.90 -7.79
C ILE A 111 8.36 -14.14 -7.06
N THR A 112 9.60 -14.10 -6.59
CA THR A 112 10.23 -15.22 -5.86
C THR A 112 9.49 -15.52 -4.55
N ALA A 113 9.15 -14.50 -3.77
CA ALA A 113 8.43 -14.66 -2.52
C ALA A 113 6.99 -15.17 -2.75
N LEU A 114 6.33 -14.68 -3.81
CA LEU A 114 5.01 -15.18 -4.21
C LEU A 114 5.08 -16.65 -4.62
N ALA A 115 6.03 -17.04 -5.47
CA ALA A 115 6.25 -18.42 -5.89
C ALA A 115 6.46 -19.34 -4.68
N ALA A 116 7.31 -18.94 -3.71
CA ALA A 116 7.50 -19.69 -2.47
C ALA A 116 6.23 -19.79 -1.61
N ARG A 117 5.36 -18.78 -1.65
CA ARG A 117 4.13 -18.74 -0.86
C ARG A 117 3.00 -19.58 -1.45
N VAL A 118 2.87 -19.62 -2.78
CA VAL A 118 1.83 -20.41 -3.46
C VAL A 118 2.20 -21.90 -3.57
N ASN A 119 3.47 -22.24 -3.37
CA ASN A 119 3.94 -23.62 -3.44
C ASN A 119 3.48 -24.44 -2.21
N ASP A 120 2.69 -25.49 -2.45
CA ASP A 120 2.08 -26.34 -1.42
C ASP A 120 3.07 -27.26 -0.68
N LYS A 121 4.28 -27.44 -1.21
CA LYS A 121 5.36 -28.21 -0.57
C LYS A 121 6.20 -27.38 0.38
N ILE A 122 6.06 -26.05 0.36
CA ILE A 122 6.82 -25.12 1.19
C ILE A 122 6.01 -24.71 2.43
N ASP A 123 6.46 -25.17 3.58
CA ASP A 123 6.11 -24.58 4.87
C ASP A 123 7.02 -23.38 5.17
N LEU A 124 6.46 -22.17 5.11
CA LEU A 124 7.16 -20.92 5.39
C LEU A 124 7.60 -20.77 6.85
N GLN A 125 7.03 -21.52 7.78
CA GLN A 125 7.42 -21.47 9.20
C GLN A 125 8.48 -22.53 9.55
N ALA A 126 8.72 -23.49 8.66
CA ALA A 126 9.78 -24.46 8.86
C ALA A 126 11.16 -23.80 8.75
N SER A 127 12.11 -24.30 9.53
CA SER A 127 13.53 -23.99 9.34
C SER A 127 13.94 -24.28 7.89
N VAL A 128 14.77 -23.41 7.32
CA VAL A 128 15.32 -23.57 5.97
C VAL A 128 16.11 -24.89 5.82
N LEU A 129 16.66 -25.44 6.91
CA LEU A 129 17.36 -26.72 6.92
C LEU A 129 16.49 -27.90 6.48
N LYS A 130 15.16 -27.78 6.54
CA LYS A 130 14.25 -28.79 5.99
C LYS A 130 14.47 -28.99 4.49
N TYR A 131 14.85 -27.95 3.77
CA TYR A 131 15.00 -27.95 2.31
C TYR A 131 16.46 -27.84 1.87
N LEU A 132 17.29 -27.14 2.65
CA LEU A 132 18.72 -26.93 2.39
C LEU A 132 19.58 -27.41 3.59
N PRO A 133 19.59 -28.71 3.91
CA PRO A 133 20.33 -29.25 5.06
C PRO A 133 21.85 -29.03 4.96
N GLU A 134 22.39 -28.75 3.78
CA GLU A 134 23.80 -28.49 3.56
C GLU A 134 24.29 -27.21 4.23
N LEU A 135 23.41 -26.25 4.49
CA LEU A 135 23.74 -25.02 5.22
C LEU A 135 24.31 -25.30 6.61
N ASN A 136 23.94 -26.41 7.24
CA ASN A 136 24.46 -26.78 8.56
C ASN A 136 25.84 -27.45 8.51
N LYS A 137 26.32 -27.88 7.34
CA LYS A 137 27.59 -28.62 7.23
C LYS A 137 28.81 -27.76 7.50
N THR A 138 28.72 -26.47 7.20
CA THR A 138 29.82 -25.49 7.32
C THR A 138 29.52 -24.39 8.33
N ALA A 139 28.39 -24.48 9.05
CA ALA A 139 28.07 -23.56 10.13
C ALA A 139 29.06 -23.75 11.29
N GLY A 140 29.53 -22.63 11.85
CA GLY A 140 30.34 -22.64 13.07
C GLY A 140 29.48 -22.78 14.33
N ASP A 141 30.15 -22.91 15.48
CA ASP A 141 29.54 -23.01 16.81
C ASP A 141 29.63 -21.71 17.62
N ASP A 142 30.23 -20.66 17.05
CA ASP A 142 30.33 -19.34 17.66
C ASP A 142 29.05 -18.53 17.40
N ASP A 143 28.29 -18.28 18.47
CA ASP A 143 27.02 -17.54 18.45
C ASP A 143 27.10 -16.12 17.87
N ILE A 144 28.29 -15.52 17.81
CA ILE A 144 28.52 -14.19 17.21
C ILE A 144 28.92 -14.35 15.74
N MET A 145 29.77 -15.34 15.44
CA MET A 145 30.37 -15.49 14.12
C MET A 145 29.59 -16.42 13.17
N SER A 146 28.55 -17.10 13.66
CA SER A 146 27.87 -18.18 12.93
C SER A 146 26.36 -17.97 12.85
N LEU A 147 25.76 -18.35 11.73
CA LEU A 147 24.31 -18.35 11.53
C LEU A 147 23.67 -19.55 12.26
N LYS A 148 22.62 -19.30 13.04
CA LYS A 148 21.79 -20.32 13.69
C LYS A 148 20.68 -20.77 12.74
N TRP A 149 20.99 -21.66 11.80
CA TRP A 149 20.09 -22.06 10.73
C TRP A 149 18.81 -22.77 11.20
N GLU A 150 18.85 -23.39 12.37
CA GLU A 150 17.67 -23.95 13.04
C GLU A 150 16.60 -22.90 13.35
N ASP A 151 16.99 -21.65 13.60
CA ASP A 151 16.09 -20.53 13.91
C ASP A 151 15.67 -19.74 12.66
N ILE A 152 16.33 -19.96 11.52
CA ILE A 152 16.04 -19.28 10.25
C ILE A 152 14.95 -20.04 9.51
N THR A 153 13.77 -19.44 9.37
CA THR A 153 12.65 -20.02 8.62
C THR A 153 12.67 -19.61 7.15
N VAL A 154 12.01 -20.36 6.28
CA VAL A 154 11.85 -19.98 4.86
C VAL A 154 11.17 -18.61 4.73
N GLY A 155 10.14 -18.35 5.55
CA GLY A 155 9.47 -17.05 5.59
C GLY A 155 10.40 -15.91 5.99
N SER A 156 11.31 -16.13 6.95
CA SER A 156 12.29 -15.10 7.37
C SER A 156 13.28 -14.70 6.27
N LEU A 157 13.52 -15.58 5.28
CA LEU A 157 14.30 -15.24 4.09
C LEU A 157 13.54 -14.25 3.20
N ALA A 158 12.24 -14.49 3.00
CA ALA A 158 11.36 -13.62 2.21
C ALA A 158 11.12 -12.26 2.88
N SER A 159 11.01 -12.23 4.21
CA SER A 159 10.71 -11.01 4.99
C SER A 159 11.90 -10.26 5.54
N HIS A 160 13.11 -10.62 5.11
CA HIS A 160 14.35 -9.95 5.53
C HIS A 160 14.61 -10.05 7.04
N LEU A 161 14.02 -11.03 7.74
CA LEU A 161 14.14 -11.24 9.18
C LEU A 161 15.07 -12.39 9.55
N SER A 162 15.75 -13.01 8.58
CA SER A 162 16.67 -14.13 8.81
C SER A 162 17.99 -13.73 9.47
N GLY A 163 18.38 -12.46 9.42
CA GLY A 163 19.71 -11.99 9.85
C GLY A 163 20.84 -12.32 8.88
N VAL A 164 20.54 -12.98 7.75
CA VAL A 164 21.52 -13.30 6.70
C VAL A 164 22.00 -12.01 6.03
N GLY A 165 23.30 -11.95 5.72
CA GLY A 165 23.93 -10.78 5.11
C GLY A 165 23.31 -10.35 3.77
N VAL A 166 23.57 -9.09 3.39
CA VAL A 166 22.94 -8.44 2.23
C VAL A 166 23.30 -9.15 0.91
N ASP A 167 24.59 -9.23 0.61
CA ASP A 167 25.16 -9.63 -0.67
C ASP A 167 26.50 -10.32 -0.51
N MET A 168 26.87 -11.14 -1.50
CA MET A 168 28.24 -11.60 -1.71
C MET A 168 29.06 -10.60 -2.55
N ALA A 169 28.38 -9.81 -3.39
CA ALA A 169 29.04 -8.91 -4.33
C ALA A 169 29.55 -7.59 -3.72
N GLN A 170 29.12 -7.27 -2.51
CA GLN A 170 29.54 -6.06 -1.78
C GLN A 170 30.71 -6.32 -0.82
N ASP A 171 31.31 -7.51 -0.85
CA ASP A 171 32.55 -7.74 -0.13
C ASP A 171 33.69 -6.97 -0.83
N LEU A 172 34.30 -6.03 -0.10
CA LEU A 172 35.42 -5.22 -0.59
C LEU A 172 36.57 -6.10 -1.09
N ALA A 173 36.75 -7.29 -0.53
CA ALA A 173 37.78 -8.24 -0.91
C ALA A 173 37.69 -8.76 -2.35
N ILE A 174 36.56 -8.55 -3.05
CA ILE A 174 36.35 -9.05 -4.41
C ILE A 174 37.34 -8.49 -5.43
N VAL A 175 37.88 -7.30 -5.17
CA VAL A 175 38.95 -6.67 -5.99
C VAL A 175 40.35 -6.91 -5.41
N GLY A 176 40.48 -7.83 -4.46
CA GLY A 176 41.71 -8.15 -3.71
C GLY A 176 41.98 -7.18 -2.55
N SER A 177 42.90 -7.55 -1.65
CA SER A 177 43.19 -6.77 -0.43
C SER A 177 44.11 -5.55 -0.64
N LYS A 178 44.88 -5.52 -1.74
CA LYS A 178 45.91 -4.49 -1.97
C LYS A 178 45.36 -3.05 -2.00
N PRO A 179 44.22 -2.75 -2.68
CA PRO A 179 43.65 -1.41 -2.65
C PRO A 179 43.22 -0.96 -1.25
N TRP A 180 42.95 -1.93 -0.37
CA TRP A 180 42.40 -1.69 0.97
C TRP A 180 43.45 -1.60 2.07
N ALA A 181 44.65 -2.15 1.84
CA ALA A 181 45.74 -2.11 2.81
C ALA A 181 46.13 -0.68 3.26
N PRO A 182 46.18 0.34 2.38
CA PRO A 182 46.38 1.74 2.80
C PRO A 182 45.28 2.29 3.72
N PHE A 183 44.09 1.69 3.72
CA PHE A 183 42.96 2.04 4.60
C PHE A 183 42.95 1.22 5.89
N GLY A 184 43.98 0.40 6.14
CA GLY A 184 44.14 -0.36 7.37
C GLY A 184 43.46 -1.73 7.39
N LEU A 185 42.88 -2.18 6.26
CA LEU A 185 42.38 -3.56 6.15
C LEU A 185 43.54 -4.56 5.96
N PRO A 186 43.48 -5.76 6.56
CA PRO A 186 44.57 -6.73 6.49
C PRO A 186 44.72 -7.31 5.08
N GLU A 187 45.90 -7.85 4.79
CA GLU A 187 46.07 -8.70 3.62
C GLU A 187 45.24 -9.97 3.75
N ILE A 188 44.65 -10.40 2.65
CA ILE A 188 43.87 -11.64 2.60
C ILE A 188 44.81 -12.79 2.22
N PRO A 189 44.86 -13.88 3.01
CA PRO A 189 45.69 -15.03 2.67
C PRO A 189 45.36 -15.58 1.28
N LYS A 190 46.38 -16.07 0.56
CA LYS A 190 46.19 -16.64 -0.77
C LYS A 190 45.18 -17.80 -0.73
N GLY A 191 44.17 -17.74 -1.60
CA GLY A 191 43.10 -18.75 -1.66
C GLY A 191 42.06 -18.61 -0.54
N LYS A 192 42.02 -17.46 0.13
CA LYS A 192 40.94 -17.05 1.04
C LYS A 192 40.27 -15.79 0.51
N GLY A 193 39.06 -15.50 0.98
CA GLY A 193 38.23 -14.39 0.51
C GLY A 193 37.22 -14.82 -0.56
N PRO A 194 36.34 -13.90 -0.98
CA PRO A 194 35.34 -14.15 -2.01
C PRO A 194 36.02 -14.38 -3.37
N ASP A 195 35.57 -15.39 -4.09
CA ASP A 195 36.05 -15.76 -5.43
C ASP A 195 34.95 -15.71 -6.51
N CYS A 196 33.69 -15.50 -6.12
CA CYS A 196 32.56 -15.29 -7.00
C CYS A 196 31.68 -14.12 -6.54
N SER A 197 30.85 -13.58 -7.43
CA SER A 197 29.69 -12.78 -7.03
C SER A 197 28.57 -12.80 -8.07
N GLY A 198 27.51 -12.03 -7.83
CA GLY A 198 26.46 -11.78 -8.81
C GLY A 198 26.71 -10.57 -9.72
N LEU A 199 27.82 -9.84 -9.58
CA LEU A 199 28.05 -8.62 -10.37
C LEU A 199 28.78 -8.87 -11.69
N PRO A 200 28.45 -8.11 -12.76
CA PRO A 200 29.17 -8.19 -14.03
C PRO A 200 30.66 -7.92 -13.86
N GLY A 201 31.48 -8.69 -14.58
CA GLY A 201 32.95 -8.58 -14.50
C GLY A 201 33.59 -9.39 -13.38
N THR A 202 32.81 -10.16 -12.62
CA THR A 202 33.30 -11.15 -11.64
C THR A 202 32.92 -12.57 -12.06
N VAL A 203 33.49 -13.58 -11.41
CA VAL A 203 33.08 -14.98 -11.63
C VAL A 203 31.66 -15.16 -11.07
N PRO A 204 30.69 -15.66 -11.85
CA PRO A 204 29.33 -15.86 -11.34
C PRO A 204 29.28 -16.92 -10.23
N CYS A 205 28.56 -16.65 -9.14
CA CYS A 205 28.36 -17.66 -8.09
C CYS A 205 27.38 -18.76 -8.51
N THR A 206 27.77 -20.00 -8.28
CA THR A 206 26.91 -21.18 -8.40
C THR A 206 26.12 -21.45 -7.10
N ARG A 207 25.19 -22.41 -7.14
CA ARG A 207 24.54 -22.96 -5.94
C ARG A 207 25.56 -23.39 -4.88
N ASP A 208 26.57 -24.15 -5.29
CA ASP A 208 27.54 -24.72 -4.36
C ASP A 208 28.44 -23.63 -3.76
N ASP A 209 28.78 -22.60 -4.54
CA ASP A 209 29.50 -21.43 -4.02
C ASP A 209 28.69 -20.70 -2.95
N LEU A 210 27.40 -20.45 -3.20
CA LEU A 210 26.50 -19.80 -2.24
C LEU A 210 26.42 -20.58 -0.94
N LEU A 211 26.16 -21.89 -1.00
CA LEU A 211 26.05 -22.75 0.18
C LEU A 211 27.37 -22.89 0.94
N ALA A 212 28.51 -22.88 0.24
CA ALA A 212 29.83 -22.96 0.86
C ALA A 212 30.24 -21.64 1.54
N GLN A 213 29.89 -20.50 0.95
CA GLN A 213 30.40 -19.19 1.37
C GLN A 213 29.48 -18.45 2.33
N VAL A 214 28.17 -18.74 2.36
CA VAL A 214 27.22 -18.00 3.22
C VAL A 214 27.59 -18.05 4.70
N ASN A 215 28.18 -19.16 5.17
CA ASN A 215 28.63 -19.34 6.55
C ASN A 215 29.98 -18.66 6.88
N LEU A 216 30.68 -18.12 5.88
CA LEU A 216 31.92 -17.37 6.11
C LEU A 216 31.64 -15.94 6.61
N ARG A 217 30.38 -15.50 6.54
CA ARG A 217 29.93 -14.19 6.98
C ARG A 217 29.09 -14.35 8.27
N PRO A 218 29.37 -13.57 9.32
CA PRO A 218 28.56 -13.58 10.53
C PRO A 218 27.13 -13.07 10.26
N PRO A 219 26.14 -13.46 11.08
CA PRO A 219 24.81 -12.86 11.06
C PRO A 219 24.88 -11.34 11.28
N VAL A 220 24.00 -10.58 10.62
CA VAL A 220 23.87 -9.13 10.87
C VAL A 220 23.10 -8.89 12.18
N TYR A 221 22.05 -9.70 12.40
CA TYR A 221 21.32 -9.79 13.65
C TYR A 221 20.95 -11.24 13.92
N ALA A 222 20.61 -11.56 15.17
CA ALA A 222 19.87 -12.79 15.43
C ALA A 222 18.54 -12.79 14.67
N PRO A 223 18.05 -13.94 14.17
CA PRO A 223 16.77 -14.02 13.46
C PRO A 223 15.64 -13.33 14.23
N PHE A 224 14.74 -12.66 13.51
CA PHE A 224 13.60 -11.90 14.02
C PHE A 224 13.91 -10.69 14.91
N THR A 225 15.18 -10.25 15.00
CA THR A 225 15.54 -9.07 15.81
C THR A 225 15.24 -7.75 15.08
N ASN A 226 15.71 -7.59 13.84
CA ASN A 226 15.49 -6.41 13.01
C ASN A 226 15.48 -6.83 11.52
N PRO A 227 14.70 -6.16 10.66
CA PRO A 227 14.75 -6.42 9.23
C PRO A 227 16.08 -5.94 8.64
N VAL A 228 16.74 -6.81 7.88
CA VAL A 228 17.94 -6.50 7.08
C VAL A 228 17.75 -7.01 5.68
N TYR A 229 17.74 -6.07 4.73
CA TYR A 229 17.62 -6.39 3.32
C TYR A 229 18.66 -7.44 2.90
N SER A 230 18.22 -8.51 2.24
CA SER A 230 19.09 -9.64 1.91
C SER A 230 18.76 -10.23 0.53
N ASN A 231 19.68 -10.04 -0.40
CA ASN A 231 19.70 -10.72 -1.69
C ASN A 231 20.12 -12.19 -1.51
N VAL A 232 21.06 -12.46 -0.60
CA VAL A 232 21.44 -13.83 -0.22
C VAL A 232 20.24 -14.61 0.29
N GLY A 233 19.39 -14.01 1.14
CA GLY A 233 18.16 -14.64 1.61
C GLY A 233 17.20 -15.02 0.48
N HIS A 234 17.03 -14.15 -0.51
CA HIS A 234 16.19 -14.46 -1.68
C HIS A 234 16.84 -15.46 -2.65
N ALA A 235 18.17 -15.47 -2.76
CA ALA A 235 18.89 -16.51 -3.49
C ALA A 235 18.66 -17.88 -2.84
N LEU A 236 18.78 -17.98 -1.51
CA LEU A 236 18.44 -19.19 -0.76
C LEU A 236 16.96 -19.58 -0.93
N LEU A 237 16.04 -18.60 -0.97
CA LEU A 237 14.63 -18.86 -1.25
C LEU A 237 14.40 -19.44 -2.65
N GLY A 238 15.16 -18.99 -3.65
CA GLY A 238 15.22 -19.59 -4.98
C GLY A 238 15.69 -21.05 -4.93
N LEU A 239 16.77 -21.33 -4.18
CA LEU A 239 17.26 -22.70 -4.00
C LEU A 239 16.27 -23.61 -3.25
N VAL A 240 15.47 -23.05 -2.32
CA VAL A 240 14.38 -23.80 -1.66
C VAL A 240 13.33 -24.21 -2.70
N LEU A 241 12.93 -23.31 -3.59
CA LEU A 241 11.99 -23.61 -4.69
C LEU A 241 12.51 -24.72 -5.59
N GLU A 242 13.76 -24.63 -6.05
CA GLU A 242 14.37 -25.66 -6.88
C GLU A 242 14.43 -27.01 -6.16
N ALA A 243 14.79 -27.02 -4.87
CA ALA A 243 14.89 -28.25 -4.07
C ALA A 243 13.55 -28.97 -3.88
N VAL A 244 12.43 -28.24 -3.76
CA VAL A 244 11.10 -28.86 -3.56
C VAL A 244 10.43 -29.29 -4.86
N GLU A 245 10.75 -28.63 -5.97
CA GLU A 245 10.18 -28.93 -7.28
C GLU A 245 11.03 -29.90 -8.12
N ASP A 246 12.33 -30.00 -7.86
CA ASP A 246 13.29 -30.69 -8.73
C ASP A 246 13.23 -30.14 -10.18
N MET A 247 13.12 -28.82 -10.27
CA MET A 247 13.03 -28.06 -11.53
C MET A 247 13.87 -26.78 -11.46
N PRO A 248 14.33 -26.25 -12.61
CA PRO A 248 14.98 -24.94 -12.65
C PRO A 248 14.07 -23.82 -12.15
N PHE A 249 14.63 -22.85 -11.44
CA PHE A 249 13.90 -21.72 -10.87
C PHE A 249 13.00 -20.99 -11.87
N GLU A 250 13.48 -20.77 -13.10
CA GLU A 250 12.75 -20.09 -14.17
C GLU A 250 11.46 -20.82 -14.58
N ASP A 251 11.48 -22.15 -14.60
CA ASP A 251 10.31 -22.96 -14.96
C ASP A 251 9.27 -22.95 -13.82
N ILE A 252 9.73 -22.91 -12.57
CA ILE A 252 8.87 -22.81 -11.39
C ILE A 252 8.12 -21.47 -11.39
N VAL A 253 8.83 -20.34 -11.49
CA VAL A 253 8.18 -19.02 -11.47
C VAL A 253 7.31 -18.79 -12.70
N LYS A 254 7.68 -19.35 -13.86
CA LYS A 254 6.82 -19.29 -15.03
C LYS A 254 5.49 -20.01 -14.78
N ARG A 255 5.53 -21.23 -14.25
CA ARG A 255 4.33 -22.04 -13.96
C ARG A 255 3.47 -21.43 -12.87
N ASP A 256 4.09 -21.04 -11.75
CA ASP A 256 3.39 -20.67 -10.51
C ASP A 256 2.99 -19.19 -10.47
N VAL A 257 3.60 -18.35 -11.31
CA VAL A 257 3.32 -16.90 -11.33
C VAL A 257 2.96 -16.41 -12.73
N PHE A 258 3.84 -16.56 -13.72
CA PHE A 258 3.65 -15.88 -15.01
C PHE A 258 2.45 -16.42 -15.79
N ASP A 259 2.29 -17.75 -15.84
CA ASP A 259 1.21 -18.40 -16.58
C ASP A 259 -0.16 -18.20 -15.91
N VAL A 260 -0.20 -17.90 -14.61
CA VAL A 260 -1.45 -17.67 -13.85
C VAL A 260 -2.14 -16.40 -14.32
N VAL A 261 -1.39 -15.31 -14.44
CA VAL A 261 -1.91 -13.98 -14.83
C VAL A 261 -1.58 -13.58 -16.27
N GLY A 262 -0.82 -14.43 -16.98
CA GLY A 262 -0.50 -14.23 -18.40
C GLY A 262 0.61 -13.20 -18.67
N MET A 263 1.65 -13.15 -17.83
CA MET A 263 2.84 -12.31 -18.02
C MET A 263 3.69 -12.84 -19.18
N LYS A 264 3.63 -12.19 -20.35
CA LYS A 264 4.24 -12.68 -21.61
C LYS A 264 5.57 -12.02 -21.96
N SER A 265 5.84 -10.87 -21.36
CA SER A 265 7.02 -10.03 -21.57
C SER A 265 7.92 -10.02 -20.34
N THR A 266 7.90 -11.11 -19.56
CA THR A 266 8.69 -11.29 -18.35
C THR A 266 9.68 -12.45 -18.52
N TYR A 267 10.93 -12.22 -18.14
CA TYR A 267 12.04 -13.12 -18.46
C TYR A 267 12.92 -13.36 -17.23
N VAL A 268 13.37 -14.61 -17.09
CA VAL A 268 14.26 -15.12 -16.05
C VAL A 268 15.37 -15.92 -16.75
N ASP A 269 16.61 -15.81 -16.28
CA ASP A 269 17.81 -16.50 -16.81
C ASP A 269 18.11 -16.26 -18.31
N LYS A 270 17.36 -15.38 -18.97
CA LYS A 270 17.51 -15.09 -20.41
C LYS A 270 17.37 -13.61 -20.66
N THR A 271 18.33 -13.06 -21.38
CA THR A 271 18.24 -11.68 -21.89
C THR A 271 17.12 -11.62 -22.93
N PRO A 272 16.14 -10.72 -22.78
CA PRO A 272 15.06 -10.56 -23.77
C PRO A 272 15.59 -10.11 -25.14
N PRO A 273 14.80 -10.23 -26.22
CA PRO A 273 15.19 -9.68 -27.51
C PRO A 273 15.50 -8.19 -27.41
N THR A 274 16.65 -7.76 -27.93
CA THR A 274 17.14 -6.37 -27.85
C THR A 274 16.10 -5.34 -28.32
N LYS A 275 15.30 -5.66 -29.34
CA LYS A 275 14.23 -4.80 -29.87
C LYS A 275 13.09 -4.51 -28.87
N ASP A 276 12.93 -5.36 -27.87
CA ASP A 276 11.86 -5.27 -26.87
C ASP A 276 12.38 -4.60 -25.57
N LEU A 277 13.69 -4.48 -25.39
CA LEU A 277 14.34 -3.92 -24.21
C LEU A 277 14.57 -2.42 -24.33
N PHE A 278 14.26 -1.64 -23.30
CA PHE A 278 14.90 -0.34 -23.16
C PHE A 278 16.34 -0.54 -22.67
N ILE A 279 17.35 -0.17 -23.46
CA ILE A 279 18.76 -0.30 -23.09
C ILE A 279 19.36 1.10 -22.97
N PRO A 280 19.63 1.61 -21.76
CA PRO A 280 20.26 2.90 -21.59
C PRO A 280 21.67 2.93 -22.16
N GLU A 281 22.11 4.09 -22.66
CA GLU A 281 23.49 4.26 -23.15
C GLU A 281 24.51 3.94 -22.04
N LYS A 282 25.53 3.13 -22.36
CA LYS A 282 26.61 2.71 -21.44
C LYS A 282 26.14 1.94 -20.20
N GLU A 283 24.95 1.35 -20.24
CA GLU A 283 24.48 0.48 -19.17
C GLU A 283 25.24 -0.85 -19.21
N PRO A 284 26.08 -1.23 -18.23
CA PRO A 284 26.91 -2.43 -18.34
C PRO A 284 26.17 -3.72 -17.93
N THR A 285 25.05 -3.62 -17.21
CA THR A 285 24.36 -4.79 -16.63
C THR A 285 23.25 -5.34 -17.52
N TRP A 286 22.86 -4.64 -18.60
CA TRP A 286 21.65 -4.95 -19.38
C TRP A 286 21.53 -6.42 -19.80
N ASN A 287 22.61 -7.06 -20.25
CA ASN A 287 22.63 -8.46 -20.71
C ASN A 287 23.33 -9.44 -19.73
N SER A 288 23.56 -9.04 -18.48
CA SER A 288 24.33 -9.84 -17.51
C SER A 288 23.42 -10.72 -16.63
N THR A 289 23.75 -11.99 -16.45
CA THR A 289 23.10 -12.82 -15.41
C THR A 289 23.66 -12.48 -14.02
N LEU A 290 22.85 -12.59 -12.98
CA LEU A 290 23.29 -12.59 -11.58
C LEU A 290 23.52 -14.03 -11.05
N ALA A 291 23.42 -15.02 -11.93
CA ALA A 291 23.54 -16.45 -11.66
C ALA A 291 22.62 -16.91 -10.53
N VAL A 292 23.17 -17.51 -9.46
CA VAL A 292 22.37 -17.97 -8.30
C VAL A 292 21.55 -16.84 -7.63
N PHE A 293 21.88 -15.56 -7.90
CA PHE A 293 21.14 -14.41 -7.41
C PHE A 293 20.02 -13.92 -8.36
N ASP A 294 19.71 -14.62 -9.46
CA ASP A 294 18.66 -14.21 -10.38
C ASP A 294 17.27 -14.19 -9.71
N SER A 295 17.02 -15.08 -8.74
CA SER A 295 15.81 -15.03 -7.89
C SER A 295 15.73 -13.80 -7.00
N ALA A 296 16.86 -13.13 -6.73
CA ALA A 296 16.90 -11.90 -5.96
C ALA A 296 16.80 -10.66 -6.85
N GLY A 297 17.29 -10.70 -8.09
CA GLY A 297 17.43 -9.47 -8.88
C GLY A 297 17.60 -9.62 -10.39
N GLY A 298 17.48 -10.82 -10.95
CA GLY A 298 17.87 -11.11 -12.33
C GLY A 298 16.80 -10.85 -13.37
N MET A 299 15.54 -10.64 -12.95
CA MET A 299 14.42 -10.66 -13.88
C MET A 299 14.27 -9.37 -14.68
N PHE A 300 13.61 -9.53 -15.82
CA PHE A 300 13.14 -8.46 -16.68
C PHE A 300 11.63 -8.53 -16.81
N SER A 301 10.97 -7.38 -16.96
CA SER A 301 9.52 -7.33 -17.20
C SER A 301 9.13 -6.01 -17.87
N SER A 302 7.87 -5.88 -18.24
CA SER A 302 7.25 -4.65 -18.73
C SER A 302 6.27 -4.07 -17.69
N VAL A 303 5.86 -2.81 -17.87
CA VAL A 303 4.85 -2.24 -16.96
C VAL A 303 3.51 -2.96 -17.09
N SER A 304 3.14 -3.43 -18.29
CA SER A 304 1.93 -4.23 -18.54
C SER A 304 1.93 -5.54 -17.75
N ASP A 305 3.02 -6.31 -17.79
CA ASP A 305 3.13 -7.58 -17.07
C ASP A 305 3.15 -7.38 -15.54
N MET A 306 3.88 -6.39 -15.03
CA MET A 306 3.90 -6.12 -13.59
C MET A 306 2.55 -5.59 -13.08
N LEU A 307 1.74 -4.95 -13.92
CA LEU A 307 0.35 -4.65 -13.59
C LEU A 307 -0.49 -5.92 -13.49
N LEU A 308 -0.38 -6.86 -14.45
CA LEU A 308 -1.09 -8.15 -14.38
C LEU A 308 -0.76 -8.90 -13.07
N LEU A 309 0.51 -8.90 -12.66
CA LEU A 309 0.92 -9.46 -11.38
C LEU A 309 0.21 -8.77 -10.19
N ALA A 310 0.25 -7.44 -10.15
CA ALA A 310 -0.36 -6.66 -9.07
C ALA A 310 -1.88 -6.82 -9.02
N GLU A 311 -2.55 -6.83 -10.18
CA GLU A 311 -3.98 -7.10 -10.31
C GLU A 311 -4.32 -8.50 -9.80
N GLY A 312 -3.59 -9.53 -10.24
CA GLY A 312 -3.83 -10.91 -9.80
C GLY A 312 -3.66 -11.09 -8.29
N ILE A 313 -2.76 -10.34 -7.65
CA ILE A 313 -2.63 -10.32 -6.18
C ILE A 313 -3.90 -9.76 -5.53
N LEU A 314 -4.38 -8.57 -5.94
CA LEU A 314 -5.58 -7.97 -5.34
C LEU A 314 -6.88 -8.73 -5.69
N ASN A 315 -6.94 -9.33 -6.89
CA ASN A 315 -8.02 -10.19 -7.34
C ASN A 315 -8.00 -11.59 -6.68
N ASN A 316 -6.97 -11.91 -5.89
CA ASN A 316 -6.84 -13.19 -5.18
C ASN A 316 -6.73 -14.38 -6.16
N GLU A 317 -6.06 -14.19 -7.29
CA GLU A 317 -5.83 -15.25 -8.30
C GLU A 317 -4.78 -16.26 -7.83
N PHE A 318 -3.84 -15.83 -6.98
CA PHE A 318 -2.75 -16.66 -6.45
C PHE A 318 -3.07 -17.32 -5.11
N LEU A 319 -3.79 -16.60 -4.24
CA LEU A 319 -4.04 -16.98 -2.85
C LEU A 319 -5.51 -16.74 -2.52
N SER A 320 -6.07 -17.48 -1.56
CA SER A 320 -7.41 -17.16 -1.06
C SER A 320 -7.47 -15.73 -0.50
N PRO A 321 -8.65 -15.07 -0.48
CA PRO A 321 -8.77 -13.71 0.05
C PRO A 321 -8.22 -13.53 1.48
N ALA A 322 -8.32 -14.55 2.32
CA ALA A 322 -7.77 -14.51 3.67
C ALA A 322 -6.23 -14.57 3.68
N GLU A 323 -5.63 -15.43 2.85
CA GLU A 323 -4.17 -15.57 2.76
C GLU A 323 -3.53 -14.34 2.09
N THR A 324 -4.15 -13.72 1.08
CA THR A 324 -3.69 -12.44 0.51
C THR A 324 -3.65 -11.36 1.59
N ARG A 325 -4.75 -11.16 2.33
CA ARG A 325 -4.81 -10.15 3.41
C ARG A 325 -3.81 -10.39 4.52
N LYS A 326 -3.50 -11.66 4.82
CA LYS A 326 -2.48 -12.05 5.80
C LYS A 326 -1.07 -11.76 5.29
N TRP A 327 -0.81 -12.08 4.03
CA TRP A 327 0.49 -11.84 3.39
C TRP A 327 0.82 -10.35 3.26
N MET A 328 -0.19 -9.52 3.02
CA MET A 328 -0.06 -8.05 2.98
C MET A 328 -0.05 -7.43 4.39
N LYS A 329 0.37 -8.14 5.45
CA LYS A 329 0.62 -7.52 6.76
C LYS A 329 2.11 -7.22 6.95
N PRO A 330 2.47 -6.15 7.67
CA PRO A 330 3.85 -5.93 8.04
C PRO A 330 4.32 -7.08 8.95
N GLU A 331 5.55 -7.55 8.73
CA GLU A 331 6.23 -8.50 9.61
C GLU A 331 7.17 -7.78 10.59
N ALA A 332 7.65 -6.58 10.24
CA ALA A 332 8.45 -5.74 11.12
C ALA A 332 8.22 -4.24 10.86
N ASN A 333 8.35 -3.46 11.93
CA ASN A 333 8.46 -2.01 11.84
C ASN A 333 9.93 -1.61 11.64
N THR A 334 10.16 -0.43 11.08
CA THR A 334 11.47 0.20 11.09
C THR A 334 11.51 1.35 12.11
N ALA A 335 12.66 1.99 12.27
CA ALA A 335 12.74 3.24 13.04
C ALA A 335 11.99 4.42 12.39
N SER A 336 11.55 4.27 11.13
CA SER A 336 10.71 5.25 10.44
C SER A 336 9.23 4.98 10.69
N TRP A 337 8.49 6.01 11.07
CA TRP A 337 7.02 5.95 11.18
C TRP A 337 6.34 5.58 9.84
N GLY A 338 6.93 6.04 8.73
CA GLY A 338 6.35 5.89 7.40
C GLY A 338 6.78 4.63 6.65
N TYR A 339 7.56 3.73 7.27
CA TYR A 339 8.15 2.59 6.55
C TYR A 339 8.14 1.31 7.39
N GLN A 340 7.54 0.26 6.84
CA GLN A 340 7.47 -1.07 7.43
C GLN A 340 7.92 -2.12 6.41
N VAL A 341 8.25 -3.32 6.90
CA VAL A 341 8.76 -4.43 6.09
C VAL A 341 7.83 -5.63 6.23
N GLY A 342 7.47 -6.26 5.11
CA GLY A 342 6.81 -7.57 5.03
C GLY A 342 7.63 -8.54 4.18
N GLY A 343 7.09 -9.73 3.91
CA GLY A 343 7.75 -10.74 3.08
C GLY A 343 7.24 -10.81 1.64
N PRO A 344 7.67 -9.96 0.68
CA PRO A 344 8.86 -9.08 0.70
C PRO A 344 8.51 -7.58 0.64
N TRP A 345 7.33 -7.20 1.11
CA TRP A 345 6.78 -5.85 0.96
C TRP A 345 7.64 -4.75 1.59
N GLU A 346 7.82 -3.67 0.85
CA GLU A 346 8.13 -2.35 1.38
C GLU A 346 6.78 -1.63 1.57
N ILE A 347 6.40 -1.32 2.82
CA ILE A 347 5.09 -0.75 3.14
C ILE A 347 5.27 0.70 3.52
N LEU A 348 4.75 1.60 2.69
CA LEU A 348 4.83 3.05 2.88
C LEU A 348 3.56 3.56 3.54
N ARG A 349 3.68 4.14 4.73
CA ARG A 349 2.56 4.70 5.49
C ARG A 349 2.52 6.22 5.36
N SER A 350 1.37 6.76 4.98
CA SER A 350 1.16 8.20 4.84
C SER A 350 -0.15 8.69 5.48
N ASP A 351 -0.13 9.91 6.01
CA ASP A 351 -1.29 10.65 6.54
C ASP A 351 -1.61 11.92 5.73
N ASN A 352 -1.00 12.10 4.54
CA ASN A 352 -1.08 13.35 3.79
C ASN A 352 -1.68 13.23 2.39
N ILE A 353 -2.39 12.12 2.10
CA ILE A 353 -2.96 11.86 0.78
C ILE A 353 -4.44 12.25 0.71
N THR A 354 -5.21 11.97 1.75
CA THR A 354 -6.65 12.20 1.80
C THR A 354 -6.97 13.46 2.59
N SER A 355 -8.13 14.08 2.32
CA SER A 355 -8.52 15.34 2.97
C SER A 355 -8.75 15.23 4.48
N ASP A 356 -9.06 14.02 4.97
CA ASP A 356 -9.25 13.72 6.40
C ASP A 356 -7.97 13.31 7.13
N GLY A 357 -6.83 13.24 6.41
CA GLY A 357 -5.53 12.93 7.01
C GLY A 357 -5.44 11.54 7.65
N ARG A 358 -6.28 10.59 7.22
CA ARG A 358 -6.23 9.20 7.71
C ARG A 358 -4.97 8.49 7.18
N LEU A 359 -4.56 7.45 7.90
CA LEU A 359 -3.45 6.61 7.47
C LEU A 359 -3.84 5.78 6.25
N ILE A 360 -2.98 5.79 5.23
CA ILE A 360 -3.02 4.91 4.06
C ILE A 360 -1.70 4.16 4.01
N ASP A 361 -1.79 2.83 3.95
CA ASP A 361 -0.63 1.95 3.73
C ASP A 361 -0.56 1.57 2.24
N ILE A 362 0.57 1.87 1.62
CA ILE A 362 0.88 1.57 0.21
C ILE A 362 1.91 0.44 0.18
N TYR A 363 1.58 -0.65 -0.49
CA TYR A 363 2.40 -1.86 -0.57
C TYR A 363 3.21 -1.82 -1.84
N THR A 364 4.54 -1.91 -1.75
CA THR A 364 5.40 -1.80 -2.92
C THR A 364 6.58 -2.75 -2.86
N LYS A 365 7.19 -3.03 -4.01
CA LYS A 365 8.56 -3.53 -4.09
C LYS A 365 9.31 -2.74 -5.15
N SER A 366 10.42 -2.11 -4.74
CA SER A 366 11.31 -1.38 -5.64
C SER A 366 12.45 -2.27 -6.15
N GLY A 367 13.12 -1.84 -7.21
CA GLY A 367 14.32 -2.51 -7.69
C GLY A 367 15.25 -1.63 -8.48
N ASP A 368 16.55 -1.78 -8.18
CA ASP A 368 17.63 -1.03 -8.80
C ASP A 368 18.76 -1.98 -9.23
N LEU A 369 19.23 -1.86 -10.47
CA LEU A 369 20.42 -2.55 -10.96
C LEU A 369 21.03 -1.77 -12.12
N GLY A 370 22.29 -1.36 -11.97
CA GLY A 370 22.93 -0.45 -12.93
C GLY A 370 22.12 0.85 -13.03
N LEU A 371 21.73 1.21 -14.24
CA LEU A 371 20.91 2.36 -14.56
C LEU A 371 19.41 2.06 -14.61
N TYR A 372 18.96 0.85 -14.26
CA TYR A 372 17.54 0.50 -14.24
C TYR A 372 16.91 0.71 -12.86
N HIS A 373 15.68 1.21 -12.87
CA HIS A 373 14.84 1.45 -11.71
C HIS A 373 13.43 0.95 -11.97
N SER A 374 12.86 0.19 -11.04
CA SER A 374 11.47 -0.26 -11.12
C SER A 374 10.75 -0.16 -9.79
N GLN A 375 9.42 -0.09 -9.83
CA GLN A 375 8.57 -0.12 -8.65
C GLN A 375 7.18 -0.64 -9.00
N THR A 376 6.75 -1.71 -8.33
CA THR A 376 5.38 -2.25 -8.42
C THR A 376 4.64 -1.93 -7.12
N VAL A 377 3.41 -1.42 -7.23
CA VAL A 377 2.67 -0.84 -6.11
C VAL A 377 1.21 -1.30 -6.09
N LEU A 378 0.70 -1.59 -4.90
CA LEU A 378 -0.69 -1.94 -4.62
C LEU A 378 -1.22 -1.01 -3.53
N ILE A 379 -2.45 -0.50 -3.72
CA ILE A 379 -3.17 0.32 -2.75
C ILE A 379 -4.54 -0.34 -2.48
N PRO A 380 -4.61 -1.32 -1.55
CA PRO A 380 -5.81 -2.12 -1.31
C PRO A 380 -7.03 -1.32 -0.89
N ASP A 381 -6.85 -0.15 -0.28
CA ASP A 381 -7.96 0.70 0.16
C ASP A 381 -8.83 1.23 -0.99
N TYR A 382 -8.30 1.21 -2.22
CA TYR A 382 -8.95 1.72 -3.42
C TYR A 382 -8.88 0.75 -4.60
N ASP A 383 -8.34 -0.45 -4.40
CA ASP A 383 -8.12 -1.43 -5.46
C ASP A 383 -7.35 -0.86 -6.66
N ILE A 384 -6.31 -0.08 -6.36
CA ILE A 384 -5.42 0.55 -7.36
C ILE A 384 -4.07 -0.15 -7.40
N VAL A 385 -3.57 -0.38 -8.61
CA VAL A 385 -2.25 -0.94 -8.90
C VAL A 385 -1.44 0.03 -9.77
N ILE A 386 -0.12 0.06 -9.56
CA ILE A 386 0.79 0.94 -10.29
C ILE A 386 2.07 0.18 -10.64
N SER A 387 2.57 0.37 -11.85
CA SER A 387 3.91 -0.06 -12.27
C SER A 387 4.70 1.12 -12.82
N ILE A 388 5.94 1.28 -12.36
CA ILE A 388 6.87 2.33 -12.76
C ILE A 388 8.18 1.67 -13.17
N MET A 389 8.71 2.02 -14.34
CA MET A 389 10.01 1.57 -14.82
C MET A 389 10.76 2.72 -15.47
N SER A 390 12.02 2.91 -15.11
CA SER A 390 12.89 3.93 -15.70
C SER A 390 14.28 3.36 -15.91
N GLY A 391 15.00 3.91 -16.89
CA GLY A 391 16.38 3.55 -17.14
C GLY A 391 17.18 4.74 -17.64
N GLY A 392 18.44 4.88 -17.22
CA GLY A 392 19.40 5.85 -17.79
C GLY A 392 20.03 6.79 -16.79
N LEU A 393 21.11 7.47 -17.22
CA LEU A 393 21.99 8.26 -16.36
C LEU A 393 21.26 9.39 -15.63
N GLU A 394 20.33 10.08 -16.30
CA GLU A 394 19.58 11.18 -15.69
C GLU A 394 18.56 10.69 -14.67
N ALA A 395 17.94 9.53 -14.91
CA ALA A 395 17.09 8.87 -13.92
C ALA A 395 17.92 8.45 -12.69
N SER A 396 19.08 7.81 -12.91
CA SER A 396 19.96 7.31 -11.84
C SER A 396 20.68 8.40 -11.05
N ALA A 397 20.74 9.63 -11.56
CA ALA A 397 21.24 10.78 -10.80
C ALA A 397 20.38 11.09 -9.57
N ASN A 398 19.13 10.60 -9.53
CA ASN A 398 18.27 10.66 -8.36
C ASN A 398 18.08 9.23 -7.77
N PRO A 399 18.68 8.92 -6.60
CA PRO A 399 18.55 7.59 -5.99
C PRO A 399 17.13 7.27 -5.52
N TYR A 400 16.20 8.24 -5.56
CA TYR A 400 14.79 8.08 -5.20
C TYR A 400 13.86 8.28 -6.41
N VAL A 401 14.34 8.08 -7.65
CA VAL A 401 13.58 8.41 -8.87
C VAL A 401 12.18 7.79 -8.88
N THR A 402 12.06 6.48 -8.66
CA THR A 402 10.78 5.76 -8.62
C THR A 402 9.90 6.25 -7.47
N ALA A 403 10.45 6.42 -6.27
CA ALA A 403 9.70 6.94 -5.13
C ALA A 403 9.19 8.39 -5.36
N THR A 404 9.97 9.26 -5.99
CA THR A 404 9.53 10.62 -6.34
C THR A 404 8.46 10.64 -7.44
N ILE A 405 8.52 9.71 -8.40
CA ILE A 405 7.48 9.53 -9.41
C ILE A 405 6.21 8.99 -8.78
N LEU A 406 6.32 7.95 -7.95
CA LEU A 406 5.19 7.39 -7.18
C LEU A 406 4.51 8.47 -6.34
N SER A 407 5.30 9.34 -5.71
CA SER A 407 4.78 10.46 -4.91
C SER A 407 3.96 11.42 -5.78
N ALA A 408 4.42 11.75 -6.99
CA ALA A 408 3.68 12.56 -7.93
C ALA A 408 2.38 11.87 -8.41
N VAL A 409 2.45 10.56 -8.73
CA VAL A 409 1.30 9.76 -9.14
C VAL A 409 0.23 9.74 -8.04
N VAL A 410 0.60 9.36 -6.82
CA VAL A 410 -0.31 9.23 -5.69
C VAL A 410 -0.90 10.58 -5.29
N GLN A 411 -0.08 11.63 -5.19
CA GLN A 411 -0.57 12.96 -4.79
C GLN A 411 -1.50 13.61 -5.82
N ASN A 412 -1.39 13.25 -7.11
CA ASN A 412 -2.28 13.78 -8.14
C ASN A 412 -3.55 12.93 -8.31
N LEU A 413 -3.41 11.61 -8.40
CA LEU A 413 -4.54 10.73 -8.76
C LEU A 413 -5.36 10.30 -7.55
N LEU A 414 -4.71 9.92 -6.43
CA LEU A 414 -5.42 9.27 -5.33
C LEU A 414 -6.49 10.17 -4.68
N PRO A 415 -6.31 11.50 -4.50
CA PRO A 415 -7.40 12.36 -4.02
C PRO A 415 -8.63 12.38 -4.93
N ALA A 416 -8.43 12.31 -6.26
CA ALA A 416 -9.54 12.29 -7.21
C ALA A 416 -10.26 10.92 -7.20
N ILE A 417 -9.50 9.83 -7.13
CA ILE A 417 -10.02 8.45 -7.01
C ILE A 417 -10.81 8.30 -5.70
N GLU A 418 -10.25 8.79 -4.59
CA GLU A 418 -10.90 8.76 -3.28
C GLU A 418 -12.22 9.52 -3.30
N LYS A 419 -12.26 10.68 -3.96
CA LYS A 419 -13.48 11.44 -4.13
C LYS A 419 -14.55 10.67 -4.92
N VAL A 420 -14.16 9.92 -5.96
CA VAL A 420 -15.11 9.07 -6.71
C VAL A 420 -15.68 7.98 -5.79
N GLY A 421 -14.83 7.26 -5.06
CA GLY A 421 -15.30 6.22 -4.14
C GLY A 421 -16.21 6.77 -3.04
N ARG A 422 -15.91 7.98 -2.56
CA ARG A 422 -16.79 8.73 -1.64
C ARG A 422 -18.15 9.02 -2.26
N ASP A 423 -18.21 9.51 -3.50
CA ASP A 423 -19.46 9.88 -4.17
C ASP A 423 -20.31 8.61 -4.47
N GLU A 424 -19.68 7.54 -4.97
CA GLU A 424 -20.35 6.24 -5.22
C GLU A 424 -20.91 5.63 -3.93
N ALA A 425 -20.12 5.63 -2.85
CA ALA A 425 -20.58 5.14 -1.56
C ALA A 425 -21.76 5.98 -1.04
N LYS A 426 -21.72 7.31 -1.21
CA LYS A 426 -22.81 8.21 -0.82
C LYS A 426 -24.13 7.79 -1.44
N ASP A 427 -24.13 7.63 -2.76
CA ASP A 427 -25.32 7.33 -3.54
C ASP A 427 -25.87 5.94 -3.15
N SER A 428 -24.96 5.00 -2.89
CA SER A 428 -25.28 3.62 -2.52
C SER A 428 -25.85 3.51 -1.10
N PHE A 429 -25.19 4.08 -0.08
CA PHE A 429 -25.45 3.76 1.34
C PHE A 429 -26.05 4.91 2.15
N ALA A 430 -25.76 6.17 1.82
CA ALA A 430 -26.24 7.31 2.62
C ALA A 430 -27.77 7.48 2.50
N GLY A 431 -28.39 8.02 3.55
CA GLY A 431 -29.82 8.26 3.60
C GLY A 431 -30.47 7.83 4.91
N THR A 432 -31.78 8.00 4.97
CA THR A 432 -32.60 7.55 6.10
C THR A 432 -33.20 6.19 5.78
N TYR A 433 -33.14 5.29 6.75
CA TYR A 433 -33.77 3.99 6.72
C TYR A 433 -34.81 3.93 7.83
N GLU A 434 -35.99 3.39 7.55
CA GLU A 434 -37.09 3.32 8.50
C GLU A 434 -37.76 1.95 8.54
N ASP A 435 -38.28 1.63 9.72
CA ASP A 435 -39.33 0.64 9.91
C ASP A 435 -40.47 1.30 10.68
N LYS A 436 -41.58 1.52 9.97
CA LYS A 436 -42.75 2.24 10.51
C LYS A 436 -43.48 1.42 11.57
N GLU A 437 -43.48 0.10 11.46
CA GLU A 437 -44.21 -0.78 12.38
C GLU A 437 -43.65 -0.68 13.79
N THR A 438 -42.31 -0.67 13.91
CA THR A 438 -41.65 -0.54 15.20
C THR A 438 -41.33 0.90 15.59
N ASN A 439 -41.63 1.92 14.77
CA ASN A 439 -41.19 3.30 15.00
C ASN A 439 -39.65 3.40 15.16
N SER A 440 -38.93 2.76 14.24
CA SER A 440 -37.46 2.73 14.20
C SER A 440 -36.94 3.46 12.97
N THR A 441 -35.87 4.22 13.14
CA THR A 441 -35.24 5.02 12.07
C THR A 441 -33.74 5.13 12.30
N ILE A 442 -32.94 5.06 11.26
CA ILE A 442 -31.52 5.39 11.30
C ILE A 442 -31.14 6.23 10.09
N THR A 443 -30.31 7.26 10.26
CA THR A 443 -29.85 8.12 9.17
C THR A 443 -28.34 8.09 9.09
N PHE A 444 -27.82 7.68 7.93
CA PHE A 444 -26.41 7.75 7.60
C PHE A 444 -26.14 8.98 6.72
N THR A 445 -25.13 9.75 7.08
CA THR A 445 -24.66 10.90 6.31
C THR A 445 -23.17 10.83 6.10
N GLN A 446 -22.71 11.42 5.01
CA GLN A 446 -21.29 11.58 4.74
C GLN A 446 -20.89 13.03 4.94
N ASP A 447 -19.82 13.24 5.69
CA ASP A 447 -19.16 14.52 5.89
C ASP A 447 -17.72 14.46 5.34
N SER A 448 -16.88 15.41 5.72
CA SER A 448 -15.46 15.43 5.33
C SER A 448 -14.60 14.39 6.04
N GLY A 449 -15.11 13.75 7.10
CA GLY A 449 -14.40 12.72 7.85
C GLY A 449 -14.49 11.33 7.22
N PRO A 450 -13.83 10.31 7.80
CA PRO A 450 -13.86 8.95 7.30
C PRO A 450 -15.18 8.25 7.63
N GLY A 451 -15.59 7.28 6.81
CA GLY A 451 -16.80 6.46 7.02
C GLY A 451 -18.12 7.24 6.97
N PHE A 452 -19.24 6.53 7.17
CA PHE A 452 -20.55 7.18 7.28
C PHE A 452 -20.86 7.56 8.72
N LYS A 453 -21.15 8.84 8.97
CA LYS A 453 -21.65 9.31 10.25
C LYS A 453 -23.10 8.85 10.47
N ILE A 454 -23.39 8.27 11.62
CA ILE A 454 -24.75 7.99 12.09
C ILE A 454 -25.30 9.29 12.65
N LYS A 455 -26.11 10.00 11.87
CA LYS A 455 -26.69 11.29 12.25
C LYS A 455 -27.83 11.16 13.25
N SER A 456 -28.60 10.08 13.14
CA SER A 456 -29.68 9.75 14.08
C SER A 456 -29.87 8.24 14.13
N TRP A 457 -30.19 7.71 15.30
CA TRP A 457 -30.46 6.28 15.48
C TRP A 457 -31.52 6.08 16.56
N LYS A 458 -32.69 5.64 16.12
CA LYS A 458 -33.85 5.38 16.97
C LYS A 458 -34.35 3.96 16.72
N MET A 459 -34.52 3.17 17.77
CA MET A 459 -35.05 1.81 17.69
C MET A 459 -36.21 1.68 18.66
N ARG A 460 -37.39 1.28 18.18
CA ARG A 460 -38.61 1.15 19.01
C ARG A 460 -39.00 2.42 19.74
N GLY A 461 -38.85 3.58 19.08
CA GLY A 461 -39.08 4.89 19.69
C GLY A 461 -37.99 5.39 20.64
N PHE A 462 -37.00 4.55 20.97
CA PHE A 462 -35.89 4.93 21.86
C PHE A 462 -34.71 5.52 21.07
N ASP A 463 -34.20 6.67 21.50
CA ASP A 463 -33.03 7.33 20.91
C ASP A 463 -31.74 6.61 21.33
N VAL A 464 -31.29 5.68 20.50
CA VAL A 464 -30.12 4.83 20.77
C VAL A 464 -28.83 5.66 20.74
N LEU A 465 -28.67 6.56 19.77
CA LEU A 465 -27.42 7.30 19.58
C LEU A 465 -27.06 8.14 20.82
N ASN A 466 -27.98 9.00 21.27
CA ASN A 466 -27.72 9.89 22.40
C ASN A 466 -27.69 9.17 23.76
N ASN A 467 -28.06 7.89 23.78
CA ASN A 467 -28.07 7.03 24.95
C ASN A 467 -27.16 5.80 24.76
N ILE A 468 -26.22 5.83 23.82
CA ILE A 468 -25.34 4.67 23.55
C ILE A 468 -24.48 4.31 24.77
N GLY A 469 -24.20 5.29 25.63
CA GLY A 469 -23.59 5.10 26.94
C GLY A 469 -24.35 4.12 27.82
N ASN A 470 -25.68 4.00 27.72
CA ASN A 470 -26.47 3.13 28.59
C ASN A 470 -26.27 1.62 28.33
N TYR A 471 -25.66 1.23 27.21
CA TYR A 471 -25.40 -0.16 26.87
C TYR A 471 -24.12 -0.69 27.54
N ASN A 472 -24.04 -0.54 28.86
CA ASN A 472 -22.97 -1.07 29.70
C ASN A 472 -23.51 -1.52 31.08
N PHE A 473 -22.77 -2.41 31.77
CA PHE A 473 -23.21 -2.95 33.06
C PHE A 473 -23.33 -1.89 34.18
N ASN A 474 -22.42 -0.93 34.25
CA ASN A 474 -22.44 0.12 35.27
C ASN A 474 -23.70 1.00 35.17
N ALA A 475 -24.20 1.27 33.96
CA ALA A 475 -25.42 2.02 33.76
C ALA A 475 -26.66 1.28 34.32
N LEU A 476 -26.71 -0.05 34.15
CA LEU A 476 -27.78 -0.89 34.72
C LEU A 476 -27.72 -0.95 36.25
N GLU A 477 -26.52 -1.09 36.82
CA GLU A 477 -26.32 -1.25 38.26
C GLU A 477 -26.54 0.05 39.04
N SER A 478 -26.11 1.19 38.49
CA SER A 478 -26.21 2.48 39.17
C SER A 478 -27.58 3.14 39.08
N GLY A 479 -28.43 2.72 38.12
CA GLY A 479 -29.68 3.41 37.79
C GLY A 479 -29.49 4.85 37.31
N ALA A 480 -28.24 5.28 37.09
CA ALA A 480 -27.90 6.61 36.65
C ALA A 480 -28.09 6.71 35.13
N SER A 481 -28.76 7.76 34.69
CA SER A 481 -28.83 8.11 33.27
C SER A 481 -27.42 8.48 32.80
N THR A 482 -26.82 7.64 31.95
CA THR A 482 -25.55 7.96 31.28
C THR A 482 -25.84 8.62 29.94
N LYS A 483 -26.48 9.79 29.97
CA LYS A 483 -26.52 10.67 28.80
C LYS A 483 -25.08 10.82 28.31
N THR A 484 -24.83 10.46 27.06
CA THR A 484 -23.50 10.61 26.46
C THR A 484 -23.44 12.04 25.93
N PRO A 485 -22.66 12.97 26.53
CA PRO A 485 -22.70 14.38 26.16
C PRO A 485 -22.28 14.62 24.71
N TYR A 486 -21.38 13.77 24.21
CA TYR A 486 -20.87 13.75 22.85
C TYR A 486 -20.74 12.31 22.35
N VAL A 487 -21.18 12.05 21.12
CA VAL A 487 -20.87 10.81 20.41
C VAL A 487 -20.67 11.09 18.92
N ASP A 488 -19.51 10.73 18.37
CA ASP A 488 -19.29 10.63 16.93
C ASP A 488 -19.32 9.15 16.52
N ALA A 489 -20.49 8.72 16.04
CA ALA A 489 -20.71 7.35 15.62
C ALA A 489 -20.47 7.24 14.11
N ARG A 490 -19.48 6.43 13.69
CA ARG A 490 -19.10 6.26 12.28
C ARG A 490 -19.08 4.81 11.86
N MET A 491 -19.60 4.53 10.67
CA MET A 491 -19.68 3.21 10.05
C MET A 491 -18.53 2.99 9.08
N TYR A 492 -17.89 1.83 9.18
CA TYR A 492 -16.81 1.38 8.30
C TYR A 492 -17.09 -0.01 7.75
N PRO A 493 -16.67 -0.31 6.50
CA PRO A 493 -16.82 -1.66 5.94
C PRO A 493 -15.97 -2.67 6.72
N SER A 494 -16.52 -3.86 6.96
CA SER A 494 -15.82 -4.92 7.71
C SER A 494 -15.07 -5.91 6.82
N ASN A 495 -15.19 -5.75 5.49
CA ASN A 495 -14.72 -6.71 4.48
C ASN A 495 -15.39 -8.10 4.61
N LEU A 496 -16.58 -8.15 5.22
CA LEU A 496 -17.47 -9.32 5.22
C LEU A 496 -18.63 -9.05 4.28
N ALA A 497 -18.84 -9.94 3.30
CA ALA A 497 -19.90 -9.81 2.33
C ALA A 497 -20.42 -11.19 1.88
N LYS A 498 -21.64 -11.20 1.38
CA LYS A 498 -22.22 -12.26 0.55
C LYS A 498 -23.03 -11.58 -0.56
N LYS A 499 -23.53 -12.35 -1.55
CA LYS A 499 -24.31 -11.77 -2.66
C LYS A 499 -25.46 -10.89 -2.12
N GLY A 500 -25.43 -9.60 -2.47
CA GLY A 500 -26.44 -8.60 -2.10
C GLY A 500 -26.40 -8.14 -0.64
N GLU A 501 -25.39 -8.51 0.16
CA GLU A 501 -25.27 -8.04 1.55
C GLU A 501 -23.81 -7.76 1.93
N THR A 502 -23.56 -6.56 2.47
CA THR A 502 -22.26 -6.15 3.02
C THR A 502 -22.37 -5.82 4.50
N ALA A 503 -21.41 -6.28 5.30
CA ALA A 503 -21.36 -6.05 6.73
C ALA A 503 -20.43 -4.88 7.06
N TRP A 504 -20.89 -4.03 7.97
CA TRP A 504 -20.24 -2.81 8.40
C TRP A 504 -20.22 -2.74 9.94
N ARG A 505 -19.20 -2.07 10.49
CA ARG A 505 -19.01 -1.88 11.92
C ARG A 505 -19.05 -0.40 12.29
N ALA A 506 -19.83 -0.07 13.31
CA ALA A 506 -19.82 1.24 13.92
C ALA A 506 -18.62 1.38 14.89
N VAL A 507 -18.04 2.57 14.94
CA VAL A 507 -17.14 3.01 16.00
C VAL A 507 -17.84 4.17 16.69
N PHE A 508 -17.89 4.14 18.02
CA PHE A 508 -18.57 5.14 18.83
C PHE A 508 -17.53 5.94 19.61
N ASP A 509 -17.06 7.02 19.00
CA ASP A 509 -16.18 7.94 19.70
C ASP A 509 -17.00 8.78 20.68
N LYS A 510 -16.55 8.88 21.92
CA LYS A 510 -17.25 9.59 23.02
C LYS A 510 -16.45 10.79 23.52
N THR A 511 -15.27 11.03 22.95
CA THR A 511 -14.44 12.18 23.25
C THR A 511 -14.52 13.16 22.08
N ASP A 512 -14.49 14.45 22.39
CA ASP A 512 -14.40 15.50 21.37
C ASP A 512 -12.93 15.89 21.13
N SER A 513 -12.71 16.73 20.12
CA SER A 513 -11.36 17.16 19.71
C SER A 513 -10.57 17.83 20.82
N GLU A 514 -11.25 18.55 21.72
CA GLU A 514 -10.59 19.27 22.81
C GLU A 514 -10.13 18.29 23.89
N THR A 515 -10.98 17.32 24.22
CA THR A 515 -10.69 16.25 25.15
C THR A 515 -9.54 15.36 24.63
N ASP A 516 -9.60 14.95 23.36
CA ASP A 516 -8.53 14.17 22.75
C ASP A 516 -7.21 14.94 22.74
N ALA A 517 -7.22 16.21 22.36
CA ALA A 517 -6.02 17.04 22.37
C ALA A 517 -5.45 17.26 23.78
N ALA A 518 -6.28 17.19 24.83
CA ALA A 518 -5.82 17.21 26.21
C ALA A 518 -5.13 15.88 26.57
N PHE A 519 -5.76 14.74 26.27
CA PHE A 519 -5.16 13.43 26.50
C PHE A 519 -3.85 13.24 25.74
N GLU A 520 -3.77 13.63 24.47
CA GLU A 520 -2.55 13.54 23.67
C GLU A 520 -1.37 14.29 24.30
N LYS A 521 -1.60 15.42 25.01
CA LYS A 521 -0.52 16.15 25.71
C LYS A 521 0.04 15.38 26.90
N ASP A 522 -0.74 14.49 27.48
CA ASP A 522 -0.36 13.66 28.62
C ASP A 522 0.29 12.34 28.18
N LEU A 523 0.29 12.03 26.88
CA LEU A 523 0.88 10.82 26.30
C LEU A 523 2.26 11.09 25.73
N PHE A 524 3.21 10.20 26.00
CA PHE A 524 4.58 10.31 25.47
C PHE A 524 4.73 9.80 24.02
N PHE A 525 3.67 9.22 23.45
CA PHE A 525 3.65 8.61 22.12
C PHE A 525 2.52 9.21 21.26
N LYS A 526 2.74 9.26 19.94
CA LYS A 526 1.86 9.92 18.97
C LYS A 526 0.55 9.14 18.74
N ASP A 527 -0.56 9.88 18.57
CA ASP A 527 -1.88 9.36 18.19
C ASP A 527 -2.41 8.34 19.22
N GLY A 528 -2.12 8.55 20.51
CA GLY A 528 -2.44 7.60 21.56
C GLY A 528 -3.93 7.56 21.96
N THR A 529 -4.73 8.56 21.62
CA THR A 529 -6.20 8.52 21.74
C THR A 529 -6.85 7.67 20.67
N CYS A 530 -6.14 7.37 19.58
CA CYS A 530 -6.63 6.52 18.49
C CYS A 530 -6.66 5.03 18.90
N GLN A 531 -7.71 4.62 19.61
CA GLN A 531 -7.86 3.29 20.22
C GLN A 531 -9.01 2.46 19.61
N THR A 532 -9.40 2.74 18.37
CA THR A 532 -10.54 2.07 17.69
C THR A 532 -10.46 0.54 17.69
N TRP A 533 -9.26 -0.02 17.58
CA TRP A 533 -9.05 -1.47 17.62
C TRP A 533 -9.49 -2.13 18.95
N PHE A 534 -9.53 -1.37 20.04
CA PHE A 534 -10.08 -1.82 21.33
C PHE A 534 -11.57 -1.56 21.49
N GLN A 535 -12.20 -0.74 20.64
CA GLN A 535 -13.57 -0.27 20.86
C GLN A 535 -14.63 -1.09 20.12
N GLN A 536 -14.27 -1.74 19.02
CA GLN A 536 -15.19 -2.56 18.23
C GLN A 536 -15.61 -3.84 18.98
N ASP A 537 -16.81 -4.35 18.71
CA ASP A 537 -17.36 -5.60 19.28
C ASP A 537 -17.52 -5.64 20.82
N ARG A 538 -17.51 -4.49 21.50
CA ARG A 538 -17.59 -4.44 22.97
C ARG A 538 -18.99 -4.57 23.55
N MET A 539 -20.00 -4.15 22.80
CA MET A 539 -21.39 -4.12 23.26
C MET A 539 -22.18 -5.19 22.52
N VAL A 540 -22.33 -6.37 23.14
CA VAL A 540 -22.95 -7.55 22.53
C VAL A 540 -24.22 -7.94 23.29
N TYR A 541 -25.33 -8.13 22.58
CA TYR A 541 -26.59 -8.62 23.14
C TYR A 541 -27.01 -9.89 22.41
N ASN A 542 -27.19 -10.99 23.15
CA ASN A 542 -27.56 -12.29 22.57
C ASN A 542 -26.62 -12.73 21.41
N TYR A 543 -25.30 -12.66 21.63
CA TYR A 543 -24.25 -12.95 20.63
C TYR A 543 -24.21 -12.01 19.41
N LEU A 544 -25.02 -10.95 19.39
CA LEU A 544 -25.09 -10.00 18.28
C LEU A 544 -24.51 -8.64 18.71
N PRO A 545 -23.52 -8.10 17.98
CA PRO A 545 -22.91 -6.82 18.33
C PRO A 545 -23.83 -5.65 18.01
N LEU A 546 -23.93 -4.65 18.90
CA LEU A 546 -24.68 -3.41 18.63
C LEU A 546 -24.07 -2.57 17.52
N ASP A 547 -22.76 -2.71 17.29
CA ASP A 547 -22.03 -2.03 16.23
C ASP A 547 -22.11 -2.74 14.88
N LEU A 548 -22.77 -3.90 14.76
CA LEU A 548 -22.94 -4.59 13.48
C LEU A 548 -24.15 -4.07 12.71
N PHE A 549 -23.91 -3.68 11.46
CA PHE A 549 -24.95 -3.34 10.50
C PHE A 549 -24.71 -4.14 9.21
N VAL A 550 -25.79 -4.61 8.59
CA VAL A 550 -25.70 -5.33 7.31
C VAL A 550 -26.56 -4.60 6.30
N PHE A 551 -25.93 -3.95 5.32
CA PHE A 551 -26.66 -3.37 4.20
C PHE A 551 -27.13 -4.49 3.27
N VAL A 552 -28.34 -4.33 2.76
CA VAL A 552 -28.95 -5.19 1.74
C VAL A 552 -29.01 -4.35 0.48
N GLU A 553 -28.26 -4.78 -0.53
CA GLU A 553 -28.07 -4.06 -1.78
C GLU A 553 -28.99 -4.64 -2.86
N GLY A 554 -29.57 -3.74 -3.67
CA GLY A 554 -30.31 -4.08 -4.88
C GLY A 554 -29.36 -4.57 -5.99
N GLU A 555 -29.94 -4.95 -7.13
CA GLU A 555 -29.15 -5.37 -8.30
C GLU A 555 -28.26 -4.24 -8.87
N ASP A 556 -28.62 -2.99 -8.59
CA ASP A 556 -27.87 -1.78 -8.97
C ASP A 556 -26.78 -1.38 -7.96
N GLY A 557 -26.56 -2.18 -6.91
CA GLY A 557 -25.60 -1.89 -5.84
C GLY A 557 -26.08 -0.82 -4.84
N VAL A 558 -27.26 -0.24 -5.06
CA VAL A 558 -27.83 0.73 -4.13
C VAL A 558 -28.46 -0.03 -2.97
N SER A 559 -28.14 0.38 -1.74
CA SER A 559 -28.75 -0.19 -0.55
C SER A 559 -30.27 0.02 -0.55
N GLU A 560 -31.04 -1.05 -0.41
CA GLU A 560 -32.49 -1.01 -0.26
C GLU A 560 -32.90 -1.09 1.21
N ALA A 561 -32.08 -1.71 2.04
CA ALA A 561 -32.34 -1.87 3.47
C ALA A 561 -31.04 -1.97 4.29
N VAL A 562 -31.16 -1.76 5.60
CA VAL A 562 -30.10 -2.03 6.56
C VAL A 562 -30.66 -2.88 7.70
N LYS A 563 -29.97 -3.97 8.03
CA LYS A 563 -30.26 -4.81 9.18
C LYS A 563 -29.44 -4.34 10.37
N SER A 564 -30.09 -4.30 11.54
CA SER A 564 -29.44 -4.15 12.83
C SER A 564 -29.67 -5.45 13.63
N PRO A 565 -28.76 -6.43 13.54
CA PRO A 565 -28.99 -7.77 14.07
C PRO A 565 -29.25 -7.79 15.57
N ALA A 566 -28.47 -7.04 16.37
CA ALA A 566 -28.65 -6.99 17.83
C ALA A 566 -30.02 -6.43 18.26
N PHE A 567 -30.60 -5.54 17.45
CA PHE A 567 -31.96 -5.04 17.69
C PHE A 567 -33.03 -5.93 17.06
N ASN A 568 -32.66 -6.90 16.22
CA ASN A 568 -33.54 -7.73 15.41
C ASN A 568 -34.53 -6.89 14.59
N ILE A 569 -34.01 -5.89 13.86
CA ILE A 569 -34.80 -4.98 13.01
C ILE A 569 -34.13 -4.86 11.64
N THR A 570 -34.94 -4.85 10.59
CA THR A 570 -34.54 -4.46 9.23
C THR A 570 -35.25 -3.17 8.86
N LEU A 571 -34.49 -2.14 8.49
CA LEU A 571 -35.02 -0.82 8.11
C LEU A 571 -34.87 -0.64 6.61
N THR A 572 -35.92 -0.16 5.93
CA THR A 572 -35.93 0.05 4.47
C THR A 572 -35.50 1.47 4.16
N LYS A 573 -34.69 1.67 3.10
CA LYS A 573 -34.22 2.99 2.67
C LYS A 573 -35.41 3.85 2.22
N VAL A 574 -35.52 5.04 2.79
CA VAL A 574 -36.54 6.03 2.42
C VAL A 574 -36.16 6.62 1.06
N ARG A 575 -36.95 6.30 0.03
CA ARG A 575 -36.79 6.93 -1.29
C ARG A 575 -37.26 8.38 -1.21
N GLN A 576 -36.37 9.32 -1.47
CA GLN A 576 -36.80 10.71 -1.67
C GLN A 576 -37.62 10.79 -2.96
N PRO A 577 -38.74 11.54 -3.00
CA PRO A 577 -39.42 11.82 -4.26
C PRO A 577 -38.42 12.50 -5.20
N ALA A 578 -38.31 12.02 -6.45
CA ALA A 578 -37.46 12.66 -7.45
C ALA A 578 -37.79 14.15 -7.50
N GLU A 579 -36.79 15.01 -7.23
CA GLU A 579 -36.93 16.44 -7.46
C GLU A 579 -37.33 16.63 -8.92
N LYS A 580 -38.50 17.24 -9.15
CA LYS A 580 -38.92 17.66 -10.49
C LYS A 580 -37.82 18.57 -11.03
N LYS A 581 -37.01 18.07 -11.97
CA LYS A 581 -36.19 18.91 -12.84
C LYS A 581 -37.09 20.00 -13.39
N ALA A 582 -36.87 21.24 -12.94
CA ALA A 582 -37.53 22.39 -13.50
C ALA A 582 -37.11 22.49 -14.98
N THR A 583 -37.98 22.06 -15.88
CA THR A 583 -37.92 22.41 -17.29
C THR A 583 -38.23 23.89 -17.41
N GLY A 584 -37.19 24.72 -17.28
CA GLY A 584 -37.26 26.15 -17.56
C GLY A 584 -37.03 26.38 -19.05
N GLU A 585 -38.11 26.39 -19.82
CA GLU A 585 -38.15 27.10 -21.10
C GLU A 585 -37.84 28.58 -20.88
N GLY A 586 -37.08 29.15 -21.80
CA GLY A 586 -36.52 30.49 -21.66
C GLY A 586 -37.56 31.61 -21.64
N SER A 587 -37.26 32.65 -20.85
CA SER A 587 -37.60 34.01 -21.23
C SER A 587 -36.47 34.94 -20.84
N THR A 588 -35.87 35.55 -21.85
CA THR A 588 -35.01 36.71 -21.79
C THR A 588 -35.61 37.84 -20.94
N ASN A 589 -34.80 38.46 -20.07
CA ASN A 589 -34.75 39.91 -19.96
C ASN A 589 -33.53 40.37 -19.14
N ALA A 590 -32.75 41.25 -19.75
CA ALA A 590 -31.67 42.00 -19.13
C ALA A 590 -32.22 43.31 -18.54
N ALA A 591 -31.81 43.65 -17.31
CA ALA A 591 -31.57 45.02 -16.83
C ALA A 591 -30.97 44.95 -15.41
N VAL A 592 -29.72 45.37 -15.20
CA VAL A 592 -29.26 46.66 -14.60
C VAL A 592 -29.57 46.81 -13.10
N GLU A 593 -28.52 46.78 -12.26
CA GLU A 593 -28.18 47.67 -11.11
C GLU A 593 -27.07 46.99 -10.28
N ARG A 594 -25.79 47.38 -10.36
CA ARG A 594 -25.06 48.47 -9.68
C ARG A 594 -25.27 48.63 -8.17
N GLU A 595 -24.13 48.53 -7.48
CA GLU A 595 -23.72 49.19 -6.22
C GLU A 595 -24.32 48.72 -4.88
N ARG A 596 -23.47 48.12 -4.03
CA ARG A 596 -22.89 48.77 -2.84
C ARG A 596 -22.09 47.77 -2.00
N PHE A 597 -20.76 47.84 -2.08
CA PHE A 597 -19.89 47.30 -1.03
C PHE A 597 -19.80 48.35 0.07
N GLY A 598 -20.45 48.08 1.21
CA GLY A 598 -20.33 48.83 2.46
C GLY A 598 -19.45 48.06 3.44
N VAL A 599 -18.33 48.66 3.79
CA VAL A 599 -17.36 48.21 4.80
C VAL A 599 -17.93 48.44 6.20
N ALA A 600 -17.92 47.41 7.05
CA ALA A 600 -17.87 47.48 8.52
C ALA A 600 -17.53 46.06 8.99
N GLY A 601 -16.54 45.77 9.83
CA GLY A 601 -15.89 46.54 10.87
C GLY A 601 -15.66 45.54 12.00
N PHE A 602 -14.48 44.91 12.01
CA PHE A 602 -14.05 43.93 13.01
C PHE A 602 -13.93 44.63 14.38
N ALA A 603 -14.68 44.16 15.37
CA ALA A 603 -14.48 44.52 16.78
C ALA A 603 -14.23 43.24 17.58
N VAL A 604 -12.98 43.09 18.02
CA VAL A 604 -12.47 42.05 18.91
C VAL A 604 -12.93 42.39 20.33
N PHE A 605 -13.58 41.44 21.02
CA PHE A 605 -13.72 41.47 22.47
C PHE A 605 -13.04 40.23 23.04
N MET A 606 -12.00 40.50 23.82
CA MET A 606 -11.24 39.54 24.62
C MET A 606 -11.84 39.60 26.03
N MET A 607 -12.29 38.47 26.59
CA MET A 607 -12.52 38.39 28.04
C MET A 607 -12.16 37.00 28.56
N VAL A 608 -11.32 37.05 29.58
CA VAL A 608 -10.71 35.96 30.36
C VAL A 608 -11.73 35.35 31.32
N ALA A 609 -11.72 34.03 31.50
CA ALA A 609 -12.10 33.42 32.77
C ALA A 609 -11.39 32.08 33.01
N MET A 610 -10.86 31.97 34.22
CA MET A 610 -10.10 30.87 34.83
C MET A 610 -11.02 29.87 35.57
N MET A 611 -10.53 28.63 35.67
CA MET A 611 -10.51 27.73 36.86
C MET A 611 -11.69 26.81 37.23
N ASN A 612 -11.28 25.54 37.46
CA ASN A 612 -11.70 24.50 38.43
C ASN A 612 -12.75 23.47 37.97
N LEU A 613 -12.34 22.20 37.73
CA LEU A 613 -12.14 21.09 38.69
C LEU A 613 -13.45 20.59 39.31
N PHE A 614 -14.07 19.56 38.70
CA PHE A 614 -14.17 18.18 39.20
C PHE A 614 -14.79 17.28 38.13
#